data_AF-A0A927PMW8-F1
#
_entry.id   AF-A0A927PMW8-F1
#
_cell.length_a   1.000
_cell.length_b   1.000
_cell.length_c   1.000
_cell.angle_alpha   90.00
_cell.angle_beta   90.00
_cell.angle_gamma   90.00
#
_symmetry.space_group_name_H-M   'P 1'
#
loop_
_entity.id
_entity.type
_entity.pdbx_description
1 polymer ?
#
loop_
_entity_poly.entity_id
_entity_poly.type
_entity_poly.pdbx_seq_one_letter_code
_entity_poly.pdbx_strand_id
1 'polypeptide(L)'
;MIRAASAQRAANTALGHALGAMPLALRRQVMYAVTHQGRLANLRSPELFTHKVNWRMLHDRREILKPTCDKVLMKEIVRERLGGRIGIPRILWAGSSLGQARQAPAETWESPWVLKPAHRSQRIIVGTGAPDIDELMDQTRGWMDQPNWTVLGEWAYQFATPRFIFEERLGDGTTLPPDFKFLVFHGVPRFIIVEANRQDELTVNYYTPDWVRQEVPVDTPAGPDIPRPRGLDTMLALAAEIAHGFDFLRVDLYEIDGEILFGETTPYPVGGLSKYPEWLDRQLGSYWELPDLANA
;
A
#
# COMPACT_ATOMS: atom_id res chain seq x y z
N MET A 1 20.18 -12.75 -23.47
CA MET A 1 19.47 -12.23 -22.29
C MET A 1 18.89 -10.82 -22.47
N ILE A 2 19.61 -9.86 -23.05
CA ILE A 2 19.14 -8.45 -23.20
C ILE A 2 17.92 -8.29 -24.14
N ARG A 3 17.83 -9.06 -25.23
CA ARG A 3 16.69 -9.00 -26.20
C ARG A 3 15.38 -9.62 -25.68
N ALA A 4 15.43 -10.53 -24.70
CA ALA A 4 14.24 -11.14 -24.11
C ALA A 4 13.56 -10.19 -23.11
N ALA A 5 14.35 -9.45 -22.33
CA ALA A 5 13.85 -8.43 -21.40
C ALA A 5 13.21 -7.22 -22.13
N SER A 6 13.72 -6.84 -23.31
CA SER A 6 13.15 -5.76 -24.13
C SER A 6 11.82 -6.17 -24.79
N ALA A 7 11.69 -7.42 -25.24
CA ALA A 7 10.44 -7.94 -25.79
C ALA A 7 9.37 -8.12 -24.70
N GLN A 8 9.74 -8.59 -23.50
CA GLN A 8 8.84 -8.67 -22.34
C GLN A 8 8.37 -7.28 -21.89
N ARG A 9 9.27 -6.27 -21.85
CA ARG A 9 8.90 -4.87 -21.59
C ARG A 9 7.98 -4.30 -22.66
N ALA A 10 8.27 -4.53 -23.94
CA ALA A 10 7.43 -4.05 -25.04
C ALA A 10 6.04 -4.71 -25.05
N ALA A 11 5.95 -6.02 -24.78
CA ALA A 11 4.68 -6.75 -24.65
C ALA A 11 3.86 -6.29 -23.43
N ASN A 12 4.52 -6.07 -22.28
CA ASN A 12 3.87 -5.51 -21.09
C ASN A 12 3.43 -4.05 -21.29
N THR A 13 4.17 -3.29 -22.11
CA THR A 13 3.82 -1.90 -22.46
C THR A 13 2.65 -1.87 -23.45
N ALA A 14 2.64 -2.74 -24.47
CA ALA A 14 1.54 -2.86 -25.43
C ALA A 14 0.24 -3.37 -24.78
N LEU A 15 0.33 -4.39 -23.92
CA LEU A 15 -0.80 -4.88 -23.12
C LEU A 15 -1.28 -3.81 -22.13
N GLY A 16 -0.34 -3.08 -21.50
CA GLY A 16 -0.64 -1.94 -20.63
C GLY A 16 -1.35 -0.80 -21.35
N HIS A 17 -0.94 -0.46 -22.58
CA HIS A 17 -1.61 0.54 -23.42
C HIS A 17 -2.99 0.07 -23.90
N ALA A 18 -3.12 -1.19 -24.32
CA ALA A 18 -4.39 -1.77 -24.75
C ALA A 18 -5.41 -1.82 -23.60
N LEU A 19 -4.97 -2.21 -22.40
CA LEU A 19 -5.78 -2.11 -21.19
C LEU A 19 -6.07 -0.64 -20.85
N GLY A 20 -5.08 0.25 -20.94
CA GLY A 20 -5.21 1.69 -20.69
C GLY A 20 -6.32 2.38 -21.49
N ALA A 21 -6.55 1.93 -22.72
CA ALA A 21 -7.56 2.49 -23.63
C ALA A 21 -8.99 1.97 -23.41
N MET A 22 -9.18 0.91 -22.63
CA MET A 22 -10.51 0.36 -22.36
C MET A 22 -11.27 1.22 -21.34
N PRO A 23 -12.62 1.32 -21.45
CA PRO A 23 -13.44 1.87 -20.39
C PRO A 23 -13.12 1.17 -19.07
N LEU A 24 -12.93 1.96 -18.00
CA LEU A 24 -12.41 1.46 -16.73
C LEU A 24 -13.20 0.24 -16.19
N ALA A 25 -14.52 0.25 -16.29
CA ALA A 25 -15.36 -0.87 -15.85
C ALA A 25 -15.06 -2.17 -16.59
N LEU A 26 -14.90 -2.11 -17.92
CA LEU A 26 -14.56 -3.28 -18.74
C LEU A 26 -13.15 -3.78 -18.39
N ARG A 27 -12.19 -2.86 -18.27
CA ARG A 27 -10.83 -3.21 -17.87
C ARG A 27 -10.78 -3.92 -16.53
N ARG A 28 -11.48 -3.41 -15.51
CA ARG A 28 -11.55 -4.05 -14.19
C ARG A 28 -12.10 -5.47 -14.27
N GLN A 29 -13.13 -5.70 -15.08
CA GLN A 29 -13.68 -7.04 -15.31
C GLN A 29 -12.67 -7.98 -15.97
N VAL A 30 -11.95 -7.51 -17.01
CA VAL A 30 -10.89 -8.30 -17.67
C VAL A 30 -9.77 -8.65 -16.67
N MET A 31 -9.28 -7.67 -15.91
CA MET A 31 -8.25 -7.90 -14.89
C MET A 31 -8.70 -8.90 -13.82
N TYR A 32 -9.94 -8.77 -13.36
CA TYR A 32 -10.51 -9.67 -12.36
C TYR A 32 -10.63 -11.09 -12.92
N ALA A 33 -11.13 -11.26 -14.15
CA ALA A 33 -11.22 -12.55 -14.84
C ALA A 33 -9.88 -13.23 -15.05
N VAL A 34 -8.86 -12.49 -15.51
CA VAL A 34 -7.50 -13.04 -15.67
C VAL A 34 -6.94 -13.53 -14.33
N THR A 35 -7.22 -12.81 -13.24
CA THR A 35 -6.72 -13.15 -11.91
C THR A 35 -7.49 -14.30 -11.26
N HIS A 36 -8.81 -14.37 -11.49
CA HIS A 36 -9.74 -15.31 -10.83
C HIS A 36 -10.29 -16.36 -11.80
N GLN A 37 -9.43 -16.87 -12.69
CA GLN A 37 -9.72 -18.04 -13.54
C GLN A 37 -11.02 -17.90 -14.35
N GLY A 38 -11.25 -16.72 -14.93
CA GLY A 38 -12.39 -16.41 -15.79
C GLY A 38 -13.64 -15.89 -15.06
N ARG A 39 -13.64 -15.84 -13.72
CA ARG A 39 -14.78 -15.27 -12.96
C ARG A 39 -14.85 -13.75 -13.13
N LEU A 40 -16.06 -13.22 -13.22
CA LEU A 40 -16.30 -11.77 -13.25
C LEU A 40 -16.65 -11.24 -11.86
N ALA A 41 -16.26 -10.00 -11.57
CA ALA A 41 -16.62 -9.35 -10.31
C ALA A 41 -18.11 -8.98 -10.33
N ASN A 42 -18.87 -9.37 -9.30
CA ASN A 42 -20.24 -8.89 -9.14
C ASN A 42 -20.23 -7.46 -8.60
N LEU A 43 -20.41 -6.48 -9.49
CA LEU A 43 -20.40 -5.05 -9.16
C LEU A 43 -21.80 -4.47 -8.90
N ARG A 44 -22.88 -5.23 -9.17
CA ARG A 44 -24.25 -4.75 -8.93
C ARG A 44 -24.66 -4.94 -7.48
N SER A 45 -24.29 -6.08 -6.91
CA SER A 45 -24.53 -6.42 -5.51
C SER A 45 -23.30 -7.16 -4.97
N PRO A 46 -22.21 -6.43 -4.67
CA PRO A 46 -20.95 -7.04 -4.26
C PRO A 46 -21.06 -7.61 -2.84
N GLU A 47 -20.88 -8.92 -2.70
CA GLU A 47 -20.79 -9.60 -1.40
C GLU A 47 -19.34 -9.83 -0.95
N LEU A 48 -18.45 -10.12 -1.91
CA LEU A 48 -17.04 -10.41 -1.65
C LEU A 48 -16.24 -9.12 -1.43
N PHE A 49 -15.23 -9.17 -0.56
CA PHE A 49 -14.34 -8.05 -0.31
C PHE A 49 -13.66 -7.56 -1.59
N THR A 50 -13.14 -8.47 -2.41
CA THR A 50 -12.49 -8.11 -3.69
C THR A 50 -13.46 -7.43 -4.66
N HIS A 51 -14.74 -7.87 -4.69
CA HIS A 51 -15.78 -7.19 -5.46
C HIS A 51 -16.06 -5.78 -4.94
N LYS A 52 -16.11 -5.60 -3.61
CA LYS A 52 -16.33 -4.29 -2.97
C LYS A 52 -15.18 -3.31 -3.23
N VAL A 53 -13.92 -3.78 -3.23
CA VAL A 53 -12.77 -2.94 -3.64
C VAL A 53 -12.90 -2.51 -5.10
N ASN A 54 -13.29 -3.43 -6.00
CA ASN A 54 -13.54 -3.10 -7.41
C ASN A 54 -14.67 -2.09 -7.59
N TRP A 55 -15.78 -2.29 -6.87
CA TRP A 55 -16.89 -1.35 -6.84
C TRP A 55 -16.43 0.04 -6.40
N ARG A 56 -15.64 0.13 -5.31
CA ARG A 56 -15.11 1.39 -4.80
C ARG A 56 -14.31 2.14 -5.87
N MET A 57 -13.38 1.46 -6.55
CA MET A 57 -12.59 2.09 -7.62
C MET A 57 -13.46 2.65 -8.75
N LEU A 58 -14.61 2.01 -9.05
CA LEU A 58 -15.51 2.42 -10.13
C LEU A 58 -16.50 3.53 -9.73
N HIS A 59 -16.92 3.56 -8.46
CA HIS A 59 -18.07 4.36 -8.04
C HIS A 59 -17.77 5.38 -6.95
N ASP A 60 -16.88 5.07 -6.02
CA ASP A 60 -16.65 5.90 -4.83
C ASP A 60 -15.73 7.08 -5.15
N ARG A 61 -16.26 8.29 -4.98
CA ARG A 61 -15.59 9.56 -5.27
C ARG A 61 -15.52 10.47 -4.06
N ARG A 62 -15.72 9.92 -2.86
CA ARG A 62 -15.68 10.69 -1.61
C ARG A 62 -14.30 11.30 -1.40
N GLU A 63 -14.31 12.57 -1.00
CA GLU A 63 -13.10 13.37 -0.77
C GLU A 63 -12.15 12.75 0.26
N ILE A 64 -12.71 12.03 1.25
CA ILE A 64 -11.95 11.36 2.32
C ILE A 64 -10.92 10.35 1.79
N LEU A 65 -11.10 9.80 0.58
CA LEU A 65 -10.15 8.85 -0.01
C LEU A 65 -8.93 9.54 -0.62
N LYS A 66 -9.03 10.79 -1.09
CA LYS A 66 -7.94 11.48 -1.81
C LYS A 66 -6.59 11.47 -1.09
N PRO A 67 -6.51 11.81 0.21
CA PRO A 67 -5.21 11.88 0.88
C PRO A 67 -4.56 10.50 1.10
N THR A 68 -5.32 9.41 1.06
CA THR A 68 -4.83 8.07 1.41
C THR A 68 -3.83 7.48 0.42
N CYS A 69 -3.63 8.12 -0.72
CA CYS A 69 -2.73 7.66 -1.77
C CYS A 69 -1.49 8.57 -1.97
N ASP A 70 -1.33 9.60 -1.14
CA ASP A 70 -0.16 10.48 -1.11
C ASP A 70 0.61 10.25 0.20
N LYS A 71 1.82 9.68 0.10
CA LYS A 71 2.63 9.29 1.26
C LYS A 71 3.04 10.47 2.14
N VAL A 72 3.11 11.68 1.60
CA VAL A 72 3.42 12.88 2.38
C VAL A 72 2.16 13.32 3.13
N LEU A 73 1.06 13.50 2.40
CA LEU A 73 -0.20 14.00 2.97
C LEU A 73 -0.80 13.04 4.00
N MET A 74 -0.74 11.72 3.78
CA MET A 74 -1.23 10.75 4.76
C MET A 74 -0.44 10.83 6.08
N LYS A 75 0.87 11.09 6.02
CA LYS A 75 1.71 11.25 7.21
C LYS A 75 1.39 12.56 7.94
N GLU A 76 1.10 13.64 7.22
CA GLU A 76 0.67 14.91 7.81
C GLU A 76 -0.65 14.74 8.57
N ILE A 77 -1.65 14.11 7.95
CA ILE A 77 -2.95 13.85 8.58
C ILE A 77 -2.82 12.98 9.83
N VAL A 78 -2.02 11.91 9.77
CA VAL A 78 -1.78 11.05 10.93
C VAL A 78 -1.07 11.82 12.04
N ARG A 79 -0.10 12.69 11.69
CA ARG A 79 0.60 13.55 12.67
C ARG A 79 -0.35 14.52 13.35
N GLU A 80 -1.23 15.17 12.60
CA GLU A 80 -2.22 16.12 13.12
C GLU A 80 -3.22 15.43 14.06
N ARG A 81 -3.69 14.23 13.68
CA ARG A 81 -4.67 13.47 14.48
C ARG A 81 -4.08 12.82 15.72
N LEU A 82 -2.92 12.19 15.57
CA LEU A 82 -2.36 11.31 16.60
C LEU A 82 -1.23 11.95 17.41
N GLY A 83 -0.55 12.96 16.87
CA GLY A 83 0.60 13.59 17.53
C GLY A 83 1.66 12.57 17.91
N GLY A 84 2.34 12.80 19.05
CA GLY A 84 3.40 11.91 19.57
C GLY A 84 2.92 10.55 20.11
N ARG A 85 1.67 10.15 19.86
CA ARG A 85 1.16 8.80 20.23
C ARG A 85 1.63 7.70 19.28
N ILE A 86 2.15 8.08 18.11
CA ILE A 86 2.65 7.18 17.08
C ILE A 86 3.92 7.77 16.47
N GLY A 87 4.92 6.92 16.23
CA GLY A 87 6.10 7.28 15.47
C GLY A 87 5.73 7.51 14.01
N ILE A 88 6.22 8.58 13.40
CA ILE A 88 6.07 8.81 11.96
C ILE A 88 7.48 9.04 11.41
N PRO A 89 7.98 8.15 10.54
CA PRO A 89 9.33 8.26 10.03
C PRO A 89 9.53 9.62 9.35
N ARG A 90 10.64 10.28 9.67
CA ARG A 90 10.90 11.65 9.21
C ARG A 90 11.14 11.66 7.71
N ILE A 91 10.53 12.63 7.03
CA ILE A 91 10.88 12.94 5.64
C ILE A 91 12.13 13.81 5.71
N LEU A 92 13.26 13.24 5.27
CA LEU A 92 14.56 13.92 5.23
C LEU A 92 14.57 14.94 4.10
N TRP A 93 13.98 14.59 2.96
CA TRP A 93 13.90 15.44 1.80
C TRP A 93 12.73 15.06 0.89
N ALA A 94 12.12 16.04 0.23
CA ALA A 94 11.09 15.81 -0.78
C ALA A 94 11.22 16.81 -1.94
N GLY A 95 11.04 16.34 -3.17
CA GLY A 95 11.14 17.20 -4.36
C GLY A 95 10.52 16.59 -5.61
N SER A 96 10.17 17.44 -6.57
CA SER A 96 9.59 17.01 -7.85
C SER A 96 10.64 16.47 -8.84
N SER A 97 11.91 16.83 -8.64
CA SER A 97 13.04 16.30 -9.40
C SER A 97 14.13 15.87 -8.43
N LEU A 98 14.61 14.62 -8.56
CA LEU A 98 15.67 14.10 -7.71
C LEU A 98 16.94 14.94 -7.78
N GLY A 99 17.16 15.66 -8.89
CA GLY A 99 18.33 16.51 -9.03
C GLY A 99 18.39 17.69 -8.06
N GLN A 100 17.24 18.12 -7.52
CA GLN A 100 17.16 19.15 -6.49
C GLN A 100 17.78 18.68 -5.16
N ALA A 101 17.90 17.37 -4.92
CA ALA A 101 18.51 16.82 -3.71
C ALA A 101 20.02 17.13 -3.60
N ARG A 102 20.69 17.54 -4.71
CA ARG A 102 22.09 18.01 -4.67
C ARG A 102 22.29 19.26 -3.81
N GLN A 103 21.22 20.03 -3.58
CA GLN A 103 21.24 21.24 -2.77
C GLN A 103 20.79 20.99 -1.33
N ALA A 104 20.49 19.74 -0.96
CA ALA A 104 20.10 19.42 0.41
C ALA A 104 21.29 19.65 1.36
N PRO A 105 21.06 20.21 2.56
CA PRO A 105 22.09 20.34 3.58
C PRO A 105 22.73 18.98 3.92
N ALA A 106 24.03 18.97 4.27
CA ALA A 106 24.77 17.73 4.48
C ALA A 106 24.17 16.87 5.62
N GLU A 107 23.64 17.52 6.65
CA GLU A 107 22.96 16.91 7.79
C GLU A 107 21.71 16.10 7.41
N THR A 108 21.13 16.36 6.22
CA THR A 108 20.02 15.57 5.66
C THR A 108 20.38 14.08 5.56
N TRP A 109 21.65 13.79 5.32
CA TRP A 109 22.16 12.46 4.98
C TRP A 109 22.84 11.75 6.15
N GLU A 110 22.78 12.31 7.36
CA GLU A 110 23.30 11.69 8.58
C GLU A 110 22.52 10.44 8.98
N SER A 111 21.24 10.37 8.61
CA SER A 111 20.38 9.21 8.86
C SER A 111 20.34 8.27 7.64
N PRO A 112 20.32 6.94 7.86
CA PRO A 112 19.96 5.99 6.82
C PRO A 112 18.59 6.31 6.23
N TRP A 113 18.45 6.10 4.93
CA TRP A 113 17.29 6.59 4.18
C TRP A 113 16.69 5.55 3.24
N VAL A 114 15.42 5.75 2.92
CA VAL A 114 14.68 5.06 1.87
C VAL A 114 14.19 6.11 0.88
N LEU A 115 14.58 5.97 -0.38
CA LEU A 115 14.07 6.73 -1.51
C LEU A 115 12.86 6.02 -2.10
N LYS A 116 11.72 6.73 -2.20
CA LYS A 116 10.49 6.22 -2.81
C LYS A 116 9.69 7.35 -3.47
N PRO A 117 8.82 7.07 -4.45
CA PRO A 117 7.87 8.05 -4.95
C PRO A 117 6.68 8.18 -3.99
N ALA A 118 6.22 9.41 -3.74
CA ALA A 118 5.10 9.66 -2.82
C ALA A 118 3.75 9.13 -3.32
N HIS A 119 3.61 8.92 -4.62
CA HIS A 119 2.35 8.76 -5.34
C HIS A 119 2.17 7.35 -5.95
N ARG A 120 2.98 6.36 -5.51
CA ARG A 120 2.94 4.97 -5.98
C ARG A 120 3.36 3.97 -4.90
N SER A 121 3.25 2.69 -5.23
CA SER A 121 3.69 1.55 -4.43
C SER A 121 4.89 0.81 -5.08
N GLN A 122 5.51 -0.10 -4.33
CA GLN A 122 6.53 -1.08 -4.81
C GLN A 122 7.83 -0.51 -5.41
N ARG A 123 8.15 0.76 -5.16
CA ARG A 123 9.38 1.41 -5.63
C ARG A 123 10.15 1.94 -4.43
N ILE A 124 11.23 1.26 -4.08
CA ILE A 124 12.12 1.65 -2.98
C ILE A 124 13.57 1.47 -3.40
N ILE A 125 14.43 2.38 -2.96
CA ILE A 125 15.89 2.22 -2.91
C ILE A 125 16.30 2.56 -1.48
N VAL A 126 17.19 1.78 -0.88
CA VAL A 126 17.69 2.01 0.48
C VAL A 126 19.13 2.47 0.41
N GLY A 127 19.53 3.37 1.30
CA GLY A 127 20.89 3.90 1.33
C GLY A 127 21.28 4.50 2.67
N THR A 128 22.54 4.91 2.75
CA THR A 128 23.17 5.52 3.93
C THR A 128 24.15 6.58 3.47
N GLY A 129 24.31 7.66 4.25
CA GLY A 129 25.21 8.75 3.87
C GLY A 129 24.71 9.52 2.65
N ALA A 130 25.58 10.38 2.11
CA ALA A 130 25.26 11.21 0.97
C ALA A 130 24.98 10.35 -0.29
N PRO A 131 23.82 10.50 -0.94
CA PRO A 131 23.47 9.72 -2.13
C PRO A 131 24.25 10.17 -3.38
N ASP A 132 24.60 9.23 -4.25
CA ASP A 132 24.97 9.52 -5.63
C ASP A 132 23.70 9.86 -6.43
N ILE A 133 23.46 11.14 -6.66
CA ILE A 133 22.23 11.59 -7.33
C ILE A 133 22.20 11.18 -8.81
N ASP A 134 23.35 11.07 -9.48
CA ASP A 134 23.38 10.65 -10.88
C ASP A 134 22.99 9.17 -11.01
N GLU A 135 23.56 8.31 -10.16
CA GLU A 135 23.19 6.90 -10.10
C GLU A 135 21.69 6.71 -9.79
N LEU A 136 21.19 7.41 -8.76
CA LEU A 136 19.79 7.30 -8.38
C LEU A 136 18.85 7.81 -9.48
N MET A 137 19.21 8.86 -10.22
CA MET A 137 18.42 9.34 -11.35
C MET A 137 18.28 8.27 -12.45
N ASP A 138 19.35 7.50 -12.70
CA ASP A 138 19.31 6.39 -13.64
C ASP A 138 18.48 5.21 -13.14
N GLN A 139 18.63 4.84 -11.87
CA GLN A 139 17.85 3.75 -11.25
C GLN A 139 16.35 4.08 -11.13
N THR A 140 16.02 5.36 -10.94
CA THR A 140 14.64 5.84 -10.76
C THR A 140 13.97 6.32 -12.05
N ARG A 141 14.59 6.07 -13.22
CA ARG A 141 14.01 6.43 -14.50
C ARG A 141 12.59 5.88 -14.64
N GLY A 142 11.65 6.78 -14.89
CA GLY A 142 10.22 6.49 -15.06
C GLY A 142 9.40 6.33 -13.77
N TRP A 143 10.00 6.51 -12.58
CA TRP A 143 9.23 6.50 -11.31
C TRP A 143 8.18 7.60 -11.25
N MET A 144 8.42 8.71 -11.95
CA MET A 144 7.54 9.89 -12.02
C MET A 144 6.59 9.88 -13.22
N ASP A 145 6.59 8.82 -14.04
CA ASP A 145 5.74 8.73 -15.24
C ASP A 145 4.25 8.53 -14.85
N GLN A 146 3.39 8.03 -15.74
CA GLN A 146 1.97 7.83 -15.42
C GLN A 146 1.69 6.74 -14.38
N PRO A 147 0.89 7.05 -13.33
CA PRO A 147 0.34 6.16 -12.31
C PRO A 147 0.20 4.68 -12.64
N ASN A 148 0.54 3.73 -11.76
CA ASN A 148 -0.06 2.39 -11.90
C ASN A 148 -1.59 2.48 -11.75
N TRP A 149 -2.09 3.54 -11.10
CA TRP A 149 -3.50 3.84 -10.97
C TRP A 149 -4.21 4.04 -12.30
N THR A 150 -3.53 4.49 -13.37
CA THR A 150 -4.19 4.65 -14.68
C THR A 150 -4.56 3.31 -15.27
N VAL A 151 -3.85 2.24 -14.92
CA VAL A 151 -4.14 0.86 -15.31
C VAL A 151 -5.07 0.20 -14.30
N LEU A 152 -4.80 0.34 -13.00
CA LEU A 152 -5.57 -0.30 -11.94
C LEU A 152 -6.94 0.36 -11.68
N GLY A 153 -7.12 1.62 -12.05
CA GLY A 153 -8.32 2.39 -11.74
C GLY A 153 -8.41 2.90 -10.30
N GLU A 154 -7.27 2.98 -9.60
CA GLU A 154 -7.22 3.42 -8.21
C GLU A 154 -7.42 4.93 -8.11
N TRP A 155 -8.69 5.33 -8.14
CA TRP A 155 -9.13 6.72 -8.32
C TRP A 155 -8.39 7.73 -7.42
N ALA A 156 -8.15 7.41 -6.14
CA ALA A 156 -7.56 8.40 -5.22
C ALA A 156 -6.09 8.75 -5.54
N TYR A 157 -5.32 7.86 -6.18
CA TYR A 157 -3.93 8.15 -6.56
C TYR A 157 -3.80 9.25 -7.62
N GLN A 158 -4.86 9.60 -8.35
CA GLN A 158 -4.80 10.72 -9.30
C GLN A 158 -4.61 12.08 -8.62
N PHE A 159 -4.93 12.18 -7.32
CA PHE A 159 -4.79 13.41 -6.53
C PHE A 159 -3.47 13.46 -5.75
N ALA A 160 -2.69 12.37 -5.74
CA ALA A 160 -1.41 12.35 -5.08
C ALA A 160 -0.40 13.21 -5.84
N THR A 161 0.36 14.03 -5.12
CA THR A 161 1.33 14.92 -5.75
C THR A 161 2.60 14.15 -6.12
N PRO A 162 3.01 14.09 -7.40
CA PRO A 162 4.22 13.38 -7.79
C PRO A 162 5.46 14.03 -7.20
N ARG A 163 6.12 13.35 -6.27
CA ARG A 163 7.38 13.75 -5.65
C ARG A 163 8.23 12.52 -5.32
N PHE A 164 9.55 12.68 -5.37
CA PHE A 164 10.48 11.80 -4.68
C PHE A 164 10.51 12.18 -3.20
N ILE A 165 10.60 11.18 -2.33
CA ILE A 165 10.81 11.37 -0.90
C ILE A 165 11.99 10.51 -0.44
N PHE A 166 12.90 11.12 0.31
CA PHE A 166 13.82 10.42 1.19
C PHE A 166 13.20 10.43 2.59
N GLU A 167 13.01 9.24 3.14
CA GLU A 167 12.46 9.03 4.47
C GLU A 167 13.47 8.26 5.32
N GLU A 168 13.47 8.47 6.62
CA GLU A 168 14.26 7.63 7.55
C GLU A 168 13.97 6.15 7.32
N ARG A 169 15.05 5.37 7.22
CA ARG A 169 14.95 3.92 7.10
C ARG A 169 14.52 3.34 8.45
N LEU A 170 13.57 2.41 8.38
CA LEU A 170 13.08 1.68 9.54
C LEU A 170 14.05 0.56 9.94
N GLY A 171 14.30 0.44 11.24
CA GLY A 171 15.12 -0.62 11.82
C GLY A 171 16.62 -0.35 11.71
N ASP A 172 17.41 -1.35 12.11
CA ASP A 172 18.87 -1.28 12.16
C ASP A 172 19.55 -1.35 10.77
N GLY A 173 18.77 -1.59 9.71
CA GLY A 173 19.26 -1.73 8.35
C GLY A 173 19.80 -3.10 7.96
N THR A 174 19.80 -4.06 8.90
CA THR A 174 20.16 -5.45 8.64
C THR A 174 18.92 -6.25 8.28
N THR A 175 17.80 -5.99 8.97
CA THR A 175 16.54 -6.71 8.77
C THR A 175 15.38 -5.72 8.69
N LEU A 176 14.56 -5.84 7.64
CA LEU A 176 13.31 -5.09 7.55
C LEU A 176 12.32 -5.61 8.61
N PRO A 177 11.75 -4.72 9.45
CA PRO A 177 10.78 -5.13 10.45
C PRO A 177 9.54 -5.74 9.77
N PRO A 178 8.82 -6.65 10.46
CA PRO A 178 7.53 -7.13 9.99
C PRO A 178 6.56 -5.97 9.78
N ASP A 179 5.80 -6.03 8.69
CA ASP A 179 4.80 -5.03 8.31
C ASP A 179 3.41 -5.55 8.67
N PHE A 180 2.78 -4.89 9.65
CA PHE A 180 1.47 -5.28 10.18
C PHE A 180 0.39 -4.47 9.48
N LYS A 181 -0.38 -5.13 8.63
CA LYS A 181 -1.46 -4.53 7.84
C LYS A 181 -2.81 -4.86 8.45
N PHE A 182 -3.41 -3.87 9.07
CA PHE A 182 -4.72 -3.97 9.70
C PHE A 182 -5.81 -3.68 8.66
N LEU A 183 -6.71 -4.64 8.45
CA LEU A 183 -7.94 -4.43 7.69
C LEU A 183 -9.02 -3.88 8.63
N VAL A 184 -9.28 -2.59 8.52
CA VAL A 184 -10.19 -1.86 9.41
C VAL A 184 -11.50 -1.56 8.67
N PHE A 185 -12.61 -2.00 9.25
CA PHE A 185 -13.96 -1.84 8.70
C PHE A 185 -14.81 -1.07 9.70
N HIS A 186 -15.35 0.08 9.29
CA HIS A 186 -16.15 0.94 10.17
C HIS A 186 -15.47 1.23 11.52
N GLY A 187 -14.17 1.55 11.47
CA GLY A 187 -13.35 1.80 12.67
C GLY A 187 -12.98 0.56 13.49
N VAL A 188 -13.35 -0.66 13.06
CA VAL A 188 -13.03 -1.90 13.78
C VAL A 188 -11.99 -2.72 13.01
N PRO A 189 -10.78 -2.94 13.55
CA PRO A 189 -9.83 -3.87 12.97
C PRO A 189 -10.38 -5.30 13.03
N ARG A 190 -10.49 -5.97 11.89
CA ARG A 190 -11.07 -7.33 11.79
C ARG A 190 -10.06 -8.40 11.41
N PHE A 191 -8.95 -8.00 10.81
CA PHE A 191 -7.94 -8.93 10.31
C PHE A 191 -6.59 -8.26 10.26
N ILE A 192 -5.53 -9.03 10.49
CA ILE A 192 -4.14 -8.57 10.46
C ILE A 192 -3.39 -9.43 9.45
N ILE A 193 -2.75 -8.79 8.48
CA ILE A 193 -1.82 -9.44 7.55
C ILE A 193 -0.42 -9.04 7.97
N VAL A 194 0.47 -10.00 8.16
CA VAL A 194 1.86 -9.76 8.57
C VAL A 194 2.76 -10.18 7.43
N GLU A 195 3.43 -9.20 6.81
CA GLU A 195 4.46 -9.43 5.81
C GLU A 195 5.84 -9.40 6.49
N ALA A 196 6.58 -10.51 6.39
CA ALA A 196 7.91 -10.66 6.98
C ALA A 196 8.93 -11.17 5.95
N ASN A 197 10.22 -11.11 6.30
CA ASN A 197 11.33 -11.58 5.46
C ASN A 197 11.38 -10.94 4.07
N ARG A 198 10.98 -9.66 3.99
CA ARG A 198 10.81 -8.91 2.73
C ARG A 198 12.11 -8.70 1.92
N GLN A 199 13.28 -8.97 2.51
CA GLN A 199 14.59 -8.87 1.85
C GLN A 199 15.08 -10.18 1.25
N ASP A 200 14.52 -11.32 1.69
CA ASP A 200 14.85 -12.66 1.24
C ASP A 200 13.63 -13.26 0.51
N GLU A 201 12.97 -14.23 1.15
CA GLU A 201 11.73 -14.82 0.70
C GLU A 201 10.55 -14.22 1.48
N LEU A 202 9.79 -13.32 0.84
CA LEU A 202 8.60 -12.71 1.43
C LEU A 202 7.66 -13.82 1.94
N THR A 203 7.30 -13.70 3.21
CA THR A 203 6.30 -14.56 3.85
C THR A 203 5.11 -13.75 4.31
N VAL A 204 3.92 -14.35 4.24
CA VAL A 204 2.67 -13.71 4.63
C VAL A 204 1.93 -14.60 5.63
N ASN A 205 1.65 -14.04 6.80
CA ASN A 205 0.82 -14.68 7.80
C ASN A 205 -0.46 -13.86 8.04
N TYR A 206 -1.52 -14.54 8.42
CA TYR A 206 -2.83 -13.93 8.67
C TYR A 206 -3.26 -14.21 10.10
N TYR A 207 -3.78 -13.20 10.79
CA TYR A 207 -4.23 -13.31 12.17
C TYR A 207 -5.56 -12.60 12.39
N THR A 208 -6.32 -13.10 13.36
CA THR A 208 -7.42 -12.32 13.97
C THR A 208 -6.85 -11.23 14.88
N PRO A 209 -7.68 -10.25 15.32
CA PRO A 209 -7.27 -9.24 16.30
C PRO A 209 -6.77 -9.85 17.63
N ASP A 210 -7.27 -11.03 18.01
CA ASP A 210 -6.83 -11.76 19.22
C ASP A 210 -5.52 -12.54 19.01
N TRP A 211 -4.80 -12.28 17.92
CA TRP A 211 -3.56 -12.95 17.53
C TRP A 211 -3.71 -14.46 17.26
N VAL A 212 -4.85 -14.90 16.76
CA VAL A 212 -5.06 -16.30 16.34
C VAL A 212 -4.71 -16.45 14.88
N ARG A 213 -3.69 -17.26 14.58
CA ARG A 213 -3.24 -17.53 13.20
C ARG A 213 -4.36 -18.17 12.38
N GLN A 214 -4.50 -17.70 11.14
CA GLN A 214 -5.44 -18.21 10.15
C GLN A 214 -4.66 -18.85 8.99
N GLU A 215 -5.03 -20.06 8.61
CA GLU A 215 -4.46 -20.74 7.45
C GLU A 215 -5.16 -20.24 6.18
N VAL A 216 -4.47 -19.38 5.42
CA VAL A 216 -5.00 -18.77 4.21
C VAL A 216 -4.15 -19.23 3.03
N PRO A 217 -4.67 -20.12 2.15
CA PRO A 217 -3.93 -20.56 0.98
C PRO A 217 -3.90 -19.45 -0.07
N VAL A 218 -2.78 -18.72 -0.14
CA VAL A 218 -2.48 -17.70 -1.15
C VAL A 218 -1.17 -18.03 -1.87
N ASP A 219 -0.88 -17.34 -2.97
CA ASP A 219 0.33 -17.58 -3.78
C ASP A 219 1.64 -17.31 -3.02
N THR A 220 1.61 -16.45 -2.00
CA THR A 220 2.78 -16.13 -1.18
C THR A 220 2.93 -17.14 -0.04
N PRO A 221 4.12 -17.71 0.19
CA PRO A 221 4.31 -18.74 1.20
C PRO A 221 4.02 -18.20 2.61
N ALA A 222 3.46 -19.07 3.45
CA ALA A 222 3.28 -18.79 4.86
C ALA A 222 4.64 -18.84 5.57
N GLY A 223 4.86 -17.91 6.49
CA GLY A 223 6.09 -17.88 7.30
C GLY A 223 6.02 -18.80 8.52
N PRO A 224 7.10 -18.83 9.33
CA PRO A 224 7.01 -19.36 10.69
C PRO A 224 6.00 -18.56 11.52
N ASP A 225 5.58 -19.11 12.66
CA ASP A 225 4.75 -18.36 13.61
C ASP A 225 5.51 -17.13 14.11
N ILE A 226 4.81 -15.98 14.10
CA ILE A 226 5.36 -14.72 14.58
C ILE A 226 4.81 -14.49 15.99
N PRO A 227 5.68 -14.21 16.99
CA PRO A 227 5.22 -13.89 18.34
C PRO A 227 4.24 -12.72 18.34
N ARG A 228 3.26 -12.75 19.26
CA ARG A 228 2.33 -11.63 19.47
C ARG A 228 3.14 -10.35 19.73
N PRO A 229 2.96 -9.28 18.93
CA PRO A 229 3.64 -8.01 19.16
C PRO A 229 3.28 -7.48 20.54
N ARG A 230 4.27 -6.88 21.22
CA ARG A 230 4.04 -6.34 22.57
C ARG A 230 3.04 -5.19 22.51
N GLY A 231 3.10 -4.40 21.44
CA GLY A 231 2.22 -3.26 21.18
C GLY A 231 0.91 -3.59 20.49
N LEU A 232 0.51 -4.87 20.32
CA LEU A 232 -0.65 -5.24 19.50
C LEU A 232 -1.93 -4.48 19.88
N ASP A 233 -2.26 -4.37 21.17
CA ASP A 233 -3.48 -3.68 21.62
C ASP A 233 -3.45 -2.19 21.27
N THR A 234 -2.27 -1.57 21.40
CA THR A 234 -2.04 -0.18 20.99
C THR A 234 -2.12 -0.04 19.46
N MET A 235 -1.57 -0.98 18.69
CA MET A 235 -1.67 -0.98 17.22
C MET A 235 -3.12 -1.09 16.75
N LEU A 236 -3.92 -1.94 17.38
CA LEU A 236 -5.35 -2.08 17.09
C LEU A 236 -6.10 -0.77 17.35
N ALA A 237 -5.84 -0.13 18.49
CA ALA A 237 -6.44 1.16 18.82
C ALA A 237 -6.01 2.28 17.86
N LEU A 238 -4.72 2.36 17.52
CA LEU A 238 -4.19 3.34 16.55
C LEU A 238 -4.78 3.10 15.15
N ALA A 239 -4.85 1.84 14.69
CA ALA A 239 -5.41 1.51 13.39
C ALA A 239 -6.91 1.88 13.31
N ALA A 240 -7.67 1.64 14.38
CA ALA A 240 -9.06 2.06 14.50
C ALA A 240 -9.20 3.60 14.39
N GLU A 241 -8.35 4.34 15.10
CA GLU A 241 -8.39 5.81 15.10
C GLU A 241 -7.94 6.42 13.76
N ILE A 242 -6.91 5.86 13.12
CA ILE A 242 -6.46 6.28 11.78
C ILE A 242 -7.57 6.09 10.74
N ALA A 243 -8.27 4.95 10.81
CA ALA A 243 -9.36 4.62 9.91
C ALA A 243 -10.71 5.24 10.31
N HIS A 244 -10.75 6.11 11.33
CA HIS A 244 -11.98 6.76 11.74
C HIS A 244 -12.59 7.57 10.58
N GLY A 245 -13.90 7.35 10.34
CA GLY A 245 -14.66 7.95 9.24
C GLY A 245 -14.61 7.17 7.92
N PHE A 246 -13.78 6.13 7.81
CA PHE A 246 -13.77 5.22 6.67
C PHE A 246 -14.68 4.00 6.93
N ASP A 247 -15.47 3.63 5.92
CA ASP A 247 -16.19 2.36 5.82
C ASP A 247 -15.24 1.17 5.67
N PHE A 248 -14.09 1.39 5.02
CA PHE A 248 -12.96 0.46 4.99
C PHE A 248 -11.65 1.20 4.72
N LEU A 249 -10.60 0.88 5.47
CA LEU A 249 -9.24 1.32 5.21
C LEU A 249 -8.24 0.24 5.68
N ARG A 250 -7.22 -0.04 4.87
CA ARG A 250 -6.04 -0.78 5.35
C ARG A 250 -5.06 0.21 5.99
N VAL A 251 -4.57 -0.11 7.18
CA VAL A 251 -3.56 0.67 7.91
C VAL A 251 -2.33 -0.19 8.14
N ASP A 252 -1.17 0.28 7.72
CA ASP A 252 0.10 -0.42 7.85
C ASP A 252 0.92 0.19 8.98
N LEU A 253 1.31 -0.63 9.95
CA LEU A 253 2.08 -0.25 11.13
C LEU A 253 3.32 -1.15 11.28
N TYR A 254 4.30 -0.64 12.03
CA TYR A 254 5.52 -1.36 12.41
C TYR A 254 5.69 -1.31 13.93
N GLU A 255 6.37 -2.32 14.51
CA GLU A 255 6.92 -2.28 15.88
C GLU A 255 8.43 -2.39 15.80
N ILE A 256 9.17 -1.43 16.37
CA ILE A 256 10.63 -1.46 16.43
C ILE A 256 11.03 -1.01 17.82
N ASP A 257 11.74 -1.85 18.56
CA ASP A 257 12.19 -1.57 19.93
C ASP A 257 11.06 -1.09 20.88
N GLY A 258 9.83 -1.56 20.63
CA GLY A 258 8.63 -1.18 21.38
C GLY A 258 7.96 0.12 20.93
N GLU A 259 8.55 0.85 19.98
CA GLU A 259 7.93 2.00 19.31
C GLU A 259 7.04 1.54 18.16
N ILE A 260 5.82 2.07 18.08
CA ILE A 260 4.89 1.81 16.99
C ILE A 260 5.04 2.92 15.95
N LEU A 261 5.36 2.55 14.71
CA LEU A 261 5.53 3.50 13.61
C LEU A 261 4.45 3.35 12.54
N PHE A 262 4.01 4.49 12.03
CA PHE A 262 3.10 4.57 10.90
C PHE A 262 3.82 4.28 9.57
N GLY A 263 3.29 3.31 8.81
CA GLY A 263 3.75 2.98 7.47
C GLY A 263 3.01 3.74 6.37
N GLU A 264 1.83 3.23 6.00
CA GLU A 264 0.94 3.82 5.00
C GLU A 264 -0.53 3.46 5.28
N THR A 265 -1.44 4.10 4.56
CA THR A 265 -2.83 3.67 4.45
C THR A 265 -3.17 3.34 3.01
N THR A 266 -4.16 2.46 2.78
CA THR A 266 -4.74 2.34 1.44
C THR A 266 -6.21 1.91 1.47
N PRO A 267 -7.05 2.50 0.60
CA PRO A 267 -8.42 2.03 0.37
C PRO A 267 -8.50 0.95 -0.72
N TYR A 268 -7.38 0.62 -1.38
CA TYR A 268 -7.31 -0.28 -2.54
C TYR A 268 -6.27 -1.40 -2.37
N PRO A 269 -6.33 -2.22 -1.31
CA PRO A 269 -5.35 -3.27 -1.10
C PRO A 269 -5.27 -4.19 -2.32
N VAL A 270 -4.04 -4.38 -2.84
CA VAL A 270 -3.72 -5.20 -4.02
C VAL A 270 -4.58 -4.83 -5.24
N GLY A 271 -5.06 -3.57 -5.30
CA GLY A 271 -5.97 -3.11 -6.34
C GLY A 271 -7.22 -3.98 -6.48
N GLY A 272 -7.71 -4.61 -5.41
CA GLY A 272 -8.91 -5.48 -5.44
C GLY A 272 -8.73 -6.80 -6.21
N LEU A 273 -7.50 -7.29 -6.32
CA LEU A 273 -7.16 -8.51 -7.06
C LEU A 273 -6.52 -9.60 -6.17
N SER A 274 -6.63 -9.47 -4.85
CA SER A 274 -6.20 -10.51 -3.92
C SER A 274 -6.89 -11.84 -4.22
N LYS A 275 -6.13 -12.92 -4.32
CA LYS A 275 -6.65 -14.29 -4.51
C LYS A 275 -7.02 -14.92 -3.17
N TYR A 276 -7.88 -14.27 -2.40
CA TYR A 276 -8.33 -14.86 -1.14
C TYR A 276 -9.15 -16.13 -1.40
N PRO A 277 -9.05 -17.14 -0.52
CA PRO A 277 -10.00 -18.24 -0.55
C PRO A 277 -11.42 -17.69 -0.33
N GLU A 278 -12.43 -18.34 -0.93
CA GLU A 278 -13.80 -17.82 -0.96
C GLU A 278 -14.35 -17.51 0.44
N TRP A 279 -14.01 -18.34 1.44
CA TRP A 279 -14.46 -18.12 2.82
C TRP A 279 -13.95 -16.79 3.39
N LEU A 280 -12.68 -16.44 3.14
CA LEU A 280 -12.07 -15.21 3.65
C LEU A 280 -12.57 -14.00 2.88
N ASP A 281 -12.65 -14.10 1.55
CA ASP A 281 -13.16 -13.01 0.71
C ASP A 281 -14.62 -12.66 1.08
N ARG A 282 -15.44 -13.67 1.35
CA ARG A 282 -16.83 -13.51 1.83
C ARG A 282 -16.88 -12.95 3.25
N GLN A 283 -16.03 -13.44 4.15
CA GLN A 283 -15.99 -12.95 5.54
C GLN A 283 -15.57 -11.48 5.60
N LEU A 284 -14.47 -11.10 4.95
CA LEU A 284 -14.05 -9.70 4.85
C LEU A 284 -15.11 -8.84 4.17
N GLY A 285 -15.78 -9.38 3.15
CA GLY A 285 -16.89 -8.74 2.48
C GLY A 285 -18.06 -8.45 3.43
N SER A 286 -18.39 -9.38 4.34
CA SER A 286 -19.49 -9.22 5.30
C SER A 286 -19.26 -8.10 6.32
N TYR A 287 -18.01 -7.74 6.61
CA TYR A 287 -17.69 -6.63 7.52
C TYR A 287 -17.86 -5.25 6.89
N TRP A 288 -17.91 -5.19 5.56
CA TRP A 288 -17.87 -3.92 4.83
C TRP A 288 -19.23 -3.53 4.27
N GLU A 289 -19.98 -2.73 5.01
CA GLU A 289 -21.11 -1.99 4.42
C GLU A 289 -20.60 -0.86 3.51
N LEU A 290 -20.95 -0.91 2.22
CA LEU A 290 -20.57 0.11 1.24
C LEU A 290 -21.29 1.44 1.54
N PRO A 291 -20.68 2.58 1.22
CA PRO A 291 -21.26 3.88 1.53
C PRO A 291 -22.45 4.16 0.63
N ASP A 292 -23.46 4.86 1.17
CA ASP A 292 -24.51 5.46 0.36
C ASP A 292 -23.96 6.71 -0.35
N LEU A 293 -23.65 6.57 -1.64
CA LEU A 293 -23.08 7.66 -2.45
C LEU A 293 -24.10 8.75 -2.81
N ALA A 294 -25.41 8.54 -2.58
CA ALA A 294 -26.41 9.58 -2.83
C ALA A 294 -26.34 10.71 -1.80
N ASN A 295 -25.76 10.44 -0.62
CA ASN A 295 -25.75 11.31 0.55
C ASN A 295 -24.31 11.64 1.05
N ALA A 296 -23.28 11.33 0.25
CA ALA A 296 -21.87 11.36 0.68
C ALA A 296 -20.99 12.35 -0.10
#